data_AF-A0AAW1BCU4-F1
#
_entry.id   AF-A0AAW1BCU4-F1
#
_cell.length_a   1.000
_cell.length_b   1.000
_cell.length_c   1.000
_cell.angle_alpha   90.00
_cell.angle_beta   90.00
_cell.angle_gamma   90.00
#
_symmetry.space_group_name_H-M   'P 1'
#
loop_
_entity.id
_entity.type
_entity.pdbx_description
1 polymer ?
#
loop_
_entity_poly.entity_id
_entity_poly.type
_entity_poly.pdbx_seq_one_letter_code
_entity_poly.pdbx_strand_id
1 'polypeptide(L)'
;MKFIGCSWTAAAASNLTRRSGAAIPNAAPPKQQRSLRRSLVPGQSLALGKGVGKVGSQTEAGLLLLFLFRPSEHFSLSAEFVTDESSRLQPVRMASLNPAGEEDAFGRYRSPLVSRYASPDMAYNFSERKKFSTWRRLWLYLAQAEKSLGLPITDEQIKEMEANLDNIDFRMAAEEEKRLRHDVMAHVHTFAHYCPKAAGIIHLGATSCYVGDNTDLIVLRDGFNLLLPKLATIINRLADFAKKYSNLPTLGFTHYQPAQLTTVGKRCCLWIQDLCTDLHNLERARDELRFRGVKGTTGTQASFLQLFEGDHSKVEELDRLVTAMAGFKRAYIITGQTYSRKVDIEVLSVLASLGATVHKICTDIRLLANLKEIEEPFEKEQIGSSAMAYKRNPMRSERCCSLARHLMILVLDPLQTASVQWFERTLDDSANRRVCLPEAFLTADIILSTLQNISEGLVVYPKVIARHIEQELPFMSTENIIMAMVKAGGNRQECHEKIRVLSQQAAAVVKQEGGDNDLIARIRADPYFSPIHGQLETLLEPTSFTGRASQQVARFLNEEVIPALVPYQSKMGVKIELSL
;
A
#
# COMPACT_ATOMS: atom_id res chain seq x y z
N MET A 1 -58.11 -20.73 -27.68
CA MET A 1 -56.68 -20.29 -27.72
C MET A 1 -55.87 -21.39 -27.02
N LYS A 2 -55.15 -22.25 -27.76
CA LYS A 2 -53.68 -22.15 -28.05
C LYS A 2 -52.84 -21.94 -26.76
N PHE A 3 -52.22 -22.98 -26.17
CA PHE A 3 -50.90 -23.61 -26.47
C PHE A 3 -49.72 -22.91 -25.75
N ILE A 4 -48.65 -23.52 -25.20
CA ILE A 4 -48.14 -24.91 -24.92
C ILE A 4 -47.05 -24.75 -23.81
N GLY A 5 -46.67 -25.70 -22.93
CA GLY A 5 -47.18 -27.04 -22.62
C GLY A 5 -46.11 -28.04 -22.08
N CYS A 6 -46.45 -28.77 -21.00
CA CYS A 6 -45.92 -30.09 -20.55
C CYS A 6 -44.61 -30.25 -19.75
N SER A 7 -44.76 -30.90 -18.59
CA SER A 7 -43.76 -31.55 -17.74
C SER A 7 -43.32 -32.92 -18.27
N TRP A 8 -42.11 -33.38 -17.93
CA TRP A 8 -41.64 -34.73 -18.24
C TRP A 8 -41.63 -35.66 -17.02
N THR A 9 -41.91 -36.93 -17.29
CA THR A 9 -42.14 -38.03 -16.34
C THR A 9 -40.87 -38.80 -15.98
N ALA A 10 -40.95 -39.59 -14.90
CA ALA A 10 -39.86 -40.44 -14.42
C ALA A 10 -39.99 -41.91 -14.86
N ALA A 11 -38.82 -42.56 -14.97
CA ALA A 11 -38.56 -44.00 -14.83
C ALA A 11 -39.27 -45.03 -15.74
N ALA A 12 -38.46 -45.76 -16.53
CA ALA A 12 -38.33 -47.23 -16.44
C ALA A 12 -37.25 -47.77 -17.40
N ALA A 13 -36.22 -48.45 -16.88
CA ALA A 13 -35.56 -49.61 -17.51
C ALA A 13 -34.37 -50.12 -16.66
N SER A 14 -34.61 -51.08 -15.76
CA SER A 14 -33.55 -51.93 -15.20
C SER A 14 -34.10 -53.30 -14.86
N ASN A 15 -33.59 -54.36 -15.50
CA ASN A 15 -33.64 -55.74 -15.01
C ASN A 15 -32.51 -56.51 -15.73
N LEU A 16 -31.47 -56.98 -15.04
CA LEU A 16 -31.40 -58.14 -14.12
C LEU A 16 -31.43 -59.51 -14.81
N THR A 17 -30.28 -60.17 -14.81
CA THR A 17 -30.20 -61.62 -14.60
C THR A 17 -29.22 -61.94 -13.47
N ARG A 18 -29.61 -62.89 -12.62
CA ARG A 18 -28.93 -63.35 -11.38
C ARG A 18 -27.82 -64.35 -11.75
N ARG A 19 -26.79 -64.61 -10.93
CA ARG A 19 -26.88 -65.38 -9.67
C ARG A 19 -25.61 -65.31 -8.82
N SER A 20 -25.81 -65.50 -7.53
CA SER A 20 -24.78 -65.70 -6.49
C SER A 20 -24.25 -67.14 -6.46
N GLY A 21 -23.01 -67.28 -6.00
CA GLY A 21 -22.32 -68.52 -5.60
C GLY A 21 -21.27 -68.14 -4.54
N ALA A 22 -21.03 -69.01 -3.55
CA ALA A 22 -20.53 -68.58 -2.23
C ALA A 22 -19.11 -69.08 -1.86
N ALA A 23 -18.63 -68.53 -0.73
CA ALA A 23 -17.63 -69.05 0.22
C ALA A 23 -16.19 -68.49 0.20
N ILE A 24 -15.73 -68.26 1.44
CA ILE A 24 -14.41 -67.84 1.97
C ILE A 24 -13.63 -69.15 2.36
N PRO A 25 -12.33 -69.21 2.79
CA PRO A 25 -11.54 -68.20 3.52
C PRO A 25 -10.00 -68.08 3.25
N ASN A 26 -9.40 -67.07 3.90
CA ASN A 26 -8.04 -66.96 4.48
C ASN A 26 -6.79 -67.60 3.80
N ALA A 27 -5.75 -66.78 3.56
CA ALA A 27 -4.48 -66.82 4.34
C ALA A 27 -3.45 -65.76 3.87
N ALA A 28 -2.57 -65.35 4.77
CA ALA A 28 -1.33 -64.59 4.54
C ALA A 28 -0.30 -64.97 5.63
N PRO A 29 0.97 -64.52 5.59
CA PRO A 29 1.94 -64.40 4.50
C PRO A 29 3.14 -65.36 4.76
N PRO A 30 4.36 -65.12 4.22
CA PRO A 30 5.45 -64.81 5.17
C PRO A 30 6.51 -63.78 4.70
N LYS A 31 7.33 -63.32 5.65
CA LYS A 31 8.56 -62.50 5.50
C LYS A 31 9.82 -63.38 5.57
N GLN A 32 10.95 -62.90 5.03
CA GLN A 32 12.33 -62.89 5.60
C GLN A 32 13.38 -62.74 4.45
N GLN A 33 14.68 -62.39 4.65
CA GLN A 33 15.37 -61.34 5.44
C GLN A 33 16.89 -61.37 5.08
N ARG A 34 17.67 -60.35 5.49
CA ARG A 34 19.16 -60.19 5.42
C ARG A 34 19.72 -59.76 4.05
N SER A 35 20.54 -58.72 3.84
CA SER A 35 21.49 -57.86 4.62
C SER A 35 22.97 -58.24 4.50
N LEU A 36 23.81 -57.29 4.05
CA LEU A 36 25.15 -56.97 4.62
C LEU A 36 25.71 -55.64 4.05
N ARG A 37 26.77 -55.10 4.69
CA ARG A 37 27.29 -53.71 4.54
C ARG A 37 28.76 -53.67 4.02
N ARG A 38 29.26 -52.43 3.78
CA ARG A 38 30.69 -51.97 3.70
C ARG A 38 31.37 -52.23 2.34
N SER A 39 32.37 -51.46 1.87
CA SER A 39 33.13 -50.29 2.42
C SER A 39 33.78 -49.44 1.29
N LEU A 40 34.43 -48.32 1.65
CA LEU A 40 35.03 -47.28 0.78
C LEU A 40 36.58 -47.32 0.73
N VAL A 41 37.18 -46.71 -0.31
CA VAL A 41 38.62 -46.32 -0.56
C VAL A 41 39.68 -47.47 -0.61
N PRO A 42 40.95 -47.32 -1.13
CA PRO A 42 41.60 -46.17 -1.83
C PRO A 42 42.57 -46.44 -3.05
N GLY A 43 42.91 -45.37 -3.81
CA GLY A 43 44.33 -44.97 -4.06
C GLY A 43 45.03 -45.13 -5.45
N GLN A 44 45.65 -44.02 -5.91
CA GLN A 44 46.83 -43.89 -6.83
C GLN A 44 46.67 -44.36 -8.33
N SER A 45 47.43 -43.90 -9.37
CA SER A 45 48.62 -43.02 -9.51
C SER A 45 48.75 -42.42 -10.94
N LEU A 46 49.82 -41.63 -11.20
CA LEU A 46 50.40 -41.14 -12.49
C LEU A 46 49.62 -40.02 -13.24
N ALA A 47 50.13 -38.83 -13.64
CA ALA A 47 51.44 -38.16 -13.81
C ALA A 47 51.91 -37.98 -15.27
N LEU A 48 52.07 -36.69 -15.68
CA LEU A 48 52.78 -36.06 -16.84
C LEU A 48 52.00 -34.78 -17.24
N GLY A 49 52.58 -33.60 -17.55
CA GLY A 49 53.94 -33.09 -17.42
C GLY A 49 54.13 -31.69 -18.05
N LYS A 50 54.69 -30.74 -17.29
CA LYS A 50 55.38 -29.47 -17.68
C LYS A 50 54.69 -28.38 -18.55
N GLY A 51 54.48 -27.22 -17.91
CA GLY A 51 54.86 -25.86 -18.42
C GLY A 51 53.78 -25.10 -19.23
N VAL A 52 53.69 -23.77 -19.24
CA VAL A 52 54.39 -22.61 -18.60
C VAL A 52 53.28 -21.53 -18.44
N GLY A 53 53.00 -20.93 -17.28
CA GLY A 53 53.71 -19.75 -16.75
C GLY A 53 52.76 -18.55 -16.48
N LYS A 54 52.73 -18.12 -15.21
CA LYS A 54 52.33 -16.79 -14.66
C LYS A 54 50.87 -16.27 -14.70
N VAL A 55 50.34 -16.21 -13.46
CA VAL A 55 49.66 -15.07 -12.79
C VAL A 55 48.20 -14.72 -13.15
N GLY A 56 47.31 -14.90 -12.17
CA GLY A 56 46.00 -14.25 -12.08
C GLY A 56 45.07 -14.86 -11.02
N SER A 57 44.48 -14.02 -10.14
CA SER A 57 43.42 -14.33 -9.15
C SER A 57 43.78 -15.28 -7.98
N GLN A 58 43.74 -14.79 -6.73
CA GLN A 58 42.61 -14.85 -5.77
C GLN A 58 42.28 -16.24 -5.20
N THR A 59 42.37 -16.36 -3.87
CA THR A 59 41.26 -16.89 -3.05
C THR A 59 41.38 -16.40 -1.62
N GLU A 60 40.24 -16.23 -0.96
CA GLU A 60 40.08 -15.71 0.39
C GLU A 60 40.34 -16.80 1.45
N ALA A 61 40.65 -16.42 2.69
CA ALA A 61 39.65 -16.41 3.77
C ALA A 61 40.25 -16.20 5.17
N GLY A 62 39.69 -15.24 5.90
CA GLY A 62 39.45 -15.34 7.35
C GLY A 62 40.64 -15.24 8.31
N LEU A 63 40.84 -14.06 8.91
CA LEU A 63 41.32 -13.97 10.29
C LEU A 63 40.47 -12.99 11.11
N LEU A 64 40.06 -13.43 12.30
CA LEU A 64 39.14 -12.75 13.19
C LEU A 64 39.86 -11.66 13.99
N LEU A 65 39.43 -10.41 13.93
CA LEU A 65 40.12 -9.28 14.56
C LEU A 65 39.48 -8.90 15.91
N LEU A 66 39.97 -9.50 17.00
CA LEU A 66 39.72 -8.98 18.36
C LEU A 66 40.74 -7.87 18.69
N PHE A 67 40.26 -6.63 18.83
CA PHE A 67 41.07 -5.55 19.42
C PHE A 67 41.01 -5.60 20.95
N LEU A 68 42.10 -6.05 21.56
CA LEU A 68 42.34 -5.88 22.99
C LEU A 68 43.04 -4.54 23.24
N PHE A 69 42.41 -3.66 24.00
CA PHE A 69 43.05 -2.43 24.49
C PHE A 69 44.13 -2.77 25.55
N ARG A 70 45.32 -2.18 25.39
CA ARG A 70 46.35 -2.08 26.45
C ARG A 70 46.49 -0.61 26.87
N PRO A 71 46.55 -0.30 28.18
CA PRO A 71 46.71 1.07 28.65
C PRO A 71 48.18 1.39 28.94
N SER A 72 48.72 2.46 28.35
CA SER A 72 49.87 3.19 28.87
C SER A 72 50.12 4.46 28.06
N GLU A 73 49.82 5.62 28.65
CA GLU A 73 50.84 6.66 28.86
C GLU A 73 50.29 7.76 29.78
N HIS A 74 51.08 8.11 30.80
CA HIS A 74 50.76 9.20 31.72
C HIS A 74 51.29 10.52 31.13
N PHE A 75 50.41 11.51 30.97
CA PHE A 75 50.82 12.91 30.90
C PHE A 75 50.14 13.68 32.02
N SER A 76 50.93 14.02 33.04
CA SER A 76 50.51 14.88 34.15
C SER A 76 50.76 16.34 33.78
N LEU A 77 49.68 17.12 33.65
CA LEU A 77 49.74 18.58 33.75
C LEU A 77 48.79 19.03 34.86
N SER A 78 49.33 19.83 35.77
CA SER A 78 48.67 20.39 36.92
C SER A 78 47.59 21.41 36.51
N ALA A 79 46.37 21.22 37.02
CA ALA A 79 45.35 22.27 37.01
C ALA A 79 45.30 22.91 38.41
N GLU A 80 45.53 24.21 38.47
CA GLU A 80 45.39 25.00 39.70
C GLU A 80 43.91 25.08 40.11
N PHE A 81 43.64 24.95 41.42
CA PHE A 81 42.31 25.20 41.96
C PHE A 81 42.04 26.71 41.99
N VAL A 82 41.37 27.22 40.95
CA VAL A 82 40.67 28.51 41.02
C VAL A 82 39.25 28.25 41.51
N THR A 83 38.98 28.63 42.75
CA THR A 83 37.63 28.68 43.31
C THR A 83 36.88 29.92 42.84
N ASP A 84 35.56 29.78 42.78
CA ASP A 84 34.55 30.83 42.57
C ASP A 84 34.34 31.32 41.12
N GLU A 85 33.29 30.80 40.51
CA GLU A 85 32.34 31.69 39.82
C GLU A 85 30.91 31.12 39.96
N SER A 86 30.23 31.47 41.06
CA SER A 86 28.82 31.11 41.26
C SER A 86 27.90 31.95 40.35
N SER A 87 27.89 31.69 39.03
CA SER A 87 26.95 32.37 38.12
C SER A 87 26.50 31.57 36.89
N ARG A 88 25.18 31.58 36.65
CA ARG A 88 24.52 31.40 35.34
C ARG A 88 24.58 30.02 34.65
N LEU A 89 24.17 28.97 35.35
CA LEU A 89 23.22 28.04 34.72
C LEU A 89 21.80 28.54 34.99
N GLN A 90 21.24 29.31 34.05
CA GLN A 90 19.81 29.61 34.09
C GLN A 90 19.03 28.31 33.86
N PRO A 91 17.99 28.01 34.66
CA PRO A 91 17.07 26.95 34.29
C PRO A 91 16.46 27.31 32.94
N VAL A 92 16.54 26.38 31.98
CA VAL A 92 15.85 26.51 30.69
C VAL A 92 14.38 26.80 31.01
N ARG A 93 13.91 27.99 30.65
CA ARG A 93 12.55 28.44 31.01
C ARG A 93 11.54 27.38 30.56
N MET A 94 10.59 27.07 31.45
CA MET A 94 9.42 26.28 31.07
C MET A 94 8.75 26.91 29.83
N ALA A 95 8.04 26.06 29.08
CA ALA A 95 7.37 26.34 27.82
C ALA A 95 7.02 27.81 27.58
N SER A 96 7.35 28.31 26.38
CA SER A 96 6.90 29.62 25.90
C SER A 96 5.39 29.65 25.78
N LEU A 97 4.73 30.05 26.88
CA LEU A 97 3.32 30.37 26.88
C LEU A 97 3.11 31.67 26.09
N ASN A 98 2.12 31.68 25.21
CA ASN A 98 1.64 32.90 24.55
C ASN A 98 1.04 33.84 25.63
N PRO A 99 0.84 35.16 25.40
CA PRO A 99 0.31 36.07 26.43
C PRO A 99 -1.05 35.70 27.03
N ALA A 100 -1.78 34.76 26.41
CA ALA A 100 -3.04 34.19 26.92
C ALA A 100 -2.86 32.99 27.88
N GLY A 101 -1.63 32.55 28.16
CA GLY A 101 -1.36 31.37 29.00
C GLY A 101 -1.53 30.02 28.30
N GLU A 102 -1.71 30.01 26.98
CA GLU A 102 -1.72 28.80 26.15
C GLU A 102 -0.29 28.42 25.71
N GLU A 103 0.00 27.12 25.61
CA GLU A 103 1.28 26.65 25.08
C GLU A 103 1.43 27.04 23.61
N ASP A 104 2.56 27.65 23.24
CA ASP A 104 2.84 27.96 21.84
C ASP A 104 2.97 26.66 21.01
N ALA A 105 1.95 26.39 20.19
CA ALA A 105 1.90 25.25 19.30
C ALA A 105 2.97 25.26 18.18
N PHE A 106 3.65 26.39 17.95
CA PHE A 106 4.80 26.49 17.05
C PHE A 106 6.14 26.30 17.78
N GLY A 107 6.16 26.39 19.11
CA GLY A 107 7.32 26.12 19.97
C GLY A 107 7.63 24.63 20.18
N ARG A 108 6.89 23.71 19.54
CA ARG A 108 7.08 22.26 19.61
C ARG A 108 7.00 21.61 18.23
N TYR A 109 7.62 20.44 18.08
CA TYR A 109 7.43 19.61 16.89
C TYR A 109 5.95 19.21 16.74
N ARG A 110 5.44 19.33 15.52
CA ARG A 110 4.13 18.83 15.11
C ARG A 110 4.32 17.97 13.87
N SER A 111 3.67 16.81 13.81
CA SER A 111 3.73 15.98 12.61
C SER A 111 3.18 16.76 11.40
N PRO A 112 3.93 16.87 10.29
CA PRO A 112 3.46 17.54 9.09
C PRO A 112 2.29 16.78 8.44
N LEU A 113 2.14 15.47 8.74
CA LEU A 113 0.98 14.69 8.28
C LEU A 113 -0.33 15.33 8.75
N VAL A 114 -0.41 15.76 10.01
CA VAL A 114 -1.61 16.40 10.58
C VAL A 114 -1.62 17.91 10.36
N SER A 115 -0.51 18.60 10.59
CA SER A 115 -0.46 20.07 10.57
C SER A 115 -0.37 20.69 9.18
N ARG A 116 -0.20 19.88 8.13
CA ARG A 116 0.00 20.35 6.76
C ARG A 116 -0.78 19.57 5.71
N TYR A 117 -0.86 18.24 5.79
CA TYR A 117 -1.18 17.46 4.58
C TYR A 117 -2.49 16.66 4.58
N ALA A 118 -2.84 15.93 5.66
CA ALA A 118 -3.94 14.97 5.65
C ALA A 118 -5.31 15.65 5.70
N SER A 119 -6.36 14.96 5.23
CA SER A 119 -7.72 15.48 5.34
C SER A 119 -8.15 15.64 6.81
N PRO A 120 -9.03 16.63 7.11
CA PRO A 120 -9.61 16.77 8.45
C PRO A 120 -10.30 15.50 8.95
N ASP A 121 -10.96 14.75 8.05
CA ASP A 121 -11.67 13.51 8.40
C ASP A 121 -10.71 12.40 8.84
N MET A 122 -9.59 12.21 8.15
CA MET A 122 -8.59 11.21 8.53
C MET A 122 -7.85 11.62 9.81
N ALA A 123 -7.51 12.91 9.94
CA ALA A 123 -6.94 13.46 11.17
C ALA A 123 -7.89 13.31 12.37
N TYR A 124 -9.19 13.54 12.18
CA TYR A 124 -10.20 13.30 13.19
C TYR A 124 -10.34 11.82 13.54
N ASN A 125 -10.28 10.92 12.55
CA ASN A 125 -10.40 9.47 12.77
C ASN A 125 -9.32 8.91 13.71
N PHE A 126 -8.11 9.49 13.71
CA PHE A 126 -7.03 9.14 14.65
C PHE A 126 -6.89 10.10 15.84
N SER A 127 -7.83 11.03 16.03
CA SER A 127 -7.81 11.98 17.14
C SER A 127 -8.18 11.33 18.49
N GLU A 128 -7.68 11.90 19.58
CA GLU A 128 -8.07 11.53 20.93
C GLU A 128 -9.58 11.69 21.17
N ARG A 129 -10.21 12.71 20.54
CA ARG A 129 -11.66 12.91 20.60
C ARG A 129 -12.43 11.75 19.97
N LYS A 130 -12.02 11.24 18.81
CA LYS A 130 -12.59 10.01 18.23
C LYS A 130 -12.30 8.79 19.10
N LYS A 131 -11.07 8.63 19.59
CA LYS A 131 -10.66 7.50 20.46
C LYS A 131 -11.55 7.42 21.71
N PHE A 132 -11.57 8.47 22.54
CA PHE A 132 -12.21 8.42 23.85
C PHE A 132 -13.74 8.52 23.79
N SER A 133 -14.31 9.18 22.78
CA SER A 133 -15.77 9.07 22.54
C SER A 133 -16.16 7.67 22.06
N THR A 134 -15.30 6.98 21.30
CA THR A 134 -15.51 5.56 20.95
C THR A 134 -15.35 4.64 22.16
N TRP A 135 -14.46 4.93 23.11
CA TRP A 135 -14.40 4.21 24.40
C TRP A 135 -15.72 4.31 25.17
N ARG A 136 -16.32 5.51 25.24
CA ARG A 136 -17.64 5.73 25.85
C ARG A 136 -18.77 5.01 25.11
N ARG A 137 -18.76 4.99 23.77
CA ARG A 137 -19.71 4.20 22.96
C ARG A 137 -19.58 2.69 23.21
N LEU A 138 -18.36 2.18 23.35
CA LEU A 138 -18.13 0.77 23.69
C LEU A 138 -18.63 0.44 25.10
N TRP A 139 -18.36 1.28 26.11
CA TRP A 139 -18.95 1.09 27.44
C TRP A 139 -20.48 1.14 27.42
N LEU A 140 -21.10 1.99 26.60
CA LEU A 140 -22.55 2.03 26.41
C LEU A 140 -23.08 0.73 25.79
N TYR A 141 -22.45 0.22 24.73
CA TYR A 141 -22.81 -1.06 24.11
C TYR A 141 -22.67 -2.24 25.08
N LEU A 142 -21.61 -2.23 25.91
CA LEU A 142 -21.42 -3.23 26.96
C LEU A 142 -22.60 -3.21 27.95
N ALA A 143 -22.89 -2.05 28.54
CA ALA A 143 -23.98 -1.90 29.51
C ALA A 143 -25.37 -2.24 28.93
N GLN A 144 -25.63 -1.88 27.67
CA GLN A 144 -26.86 -2.22 26.96
C GLN A 144 -26.99 -3.74 26.75
N ALA A 145 -25.93 -4.41 26.31
CA ALA A 145 -25.93 -5.85 26.08
C ALA A 145 -25.99 -6.64 27.40
N GLU A 146 -25.19 -6.27 28.40
CA GLU A 146 -25.21 -6.83 29.76
C GLU A 146 -26.61 -6.74 30.40
N LYS A 147 -27.26 -5.59 30.28
CA LYS A 147 -28.66 -5.42 30.71
C LYS A 147 -29.59 -6.42 30.00
N SER A 148 -29.49 -6.53 28.68
CA SER A 148 -30.36 -7.43 27.90
C SER A 148 -30.21 -8.91 28.26
N LEU A 149 -29.09 -9.28 28.89
CA LEU A 149 -28.77 -10.63 29.37
C LEU A 149 -29.10 -10.86 30.86
N GLY A 150 -29.69 -9.85 31.50
CA GLY A 150 -30.26 -9.93 32.85
C GLY A 150 -29.37 -9.37 33.98
N LEU A 151 -28.28 -8.66 33.68
CA LEU A 151 -27.51 -7.98 34.71
C LEU A 151 -28.24 -6.73 35.24
N PRO A 152 -28.05 -6.36 36.52
CA PRO A 152 -28.84 -5.32 37.20
C PRO A 152 -28.42 -3.89 36.79
N ILE A 153 -28.67 -3.55 35.52
CA ILE A 153 -28.38 -2.25 34.91
C ILE A 153 -29.70 -1.58 34.54
N THR A 154 -29.88 -0.33 34.98
CA THR A 154 -31.12 0.44 34.81
C THR A 154 -31.15 1.25 33.51
N ASP A 155 -32.34 1.61 33.02
CA ASP A 155 -32.46 2.55 31.88
C ASP A 155 -31.89 3.93 32.19
N GLU A 156 -31.91 4.35 33.45
CA GLU A 156 -31.35 5.65 33.84
C GLU A 156 -29.84 5.68 33.69
N GLN A 157 -29.14 4.61 34.06
CA GLN A 157 -27.69 4.49 33.88
C GLN A 157 -27.30 4.52 32.39
N ILE A 158 -28.03 3.78 31.55
CA ILE A 158 -27.79 3.75 30.10
C ILE A 158 -28.03 5.14 29.47
N LYS A 159 -29.12 5.81 29.82
CA LYS A 159 -29.43 7.16 29.33
C LYS A 159 -28.42 8.21 29.79
N GLU A 160 -27.92 8.10 31.02
CA GLU A 160 -26.89 9.00 31.56
C GLU A 160 -25.56 8.85 30.80
N MET A 161 -25.17 7.61 30.48
CA MET A 161 -24.00 7.32 29.63
C MET A 161 -24.17 7.85 28.20
N GLU A 162 -25.35 7.63 27.61
CA GLU A 162 -25.69 8.06 26.24
C GLU A 162 -25.65 9.60 26.10
N ALA A 163 -26.18 10.33 27.07
CA ALA A 163 -26.12 11.79 27.11
C ALA A 163 -24.70 12.37 27.22
N ASN A 164 -23.71 11.56 27.63
CA ASN A 164 -22.35 12.00 27.93
C ASN A 164 -21.27 11.39 27.00
N LEU A 165 -21.64 10.77 25.87
CA LEU A 165 -20.67 10.12 24.96
C LEU A 165 -19.56 11.05 24.45
N ASP A 166 -19.89 12.30 24.15
CA ASP A 166 -18.95 13.30 23.60
C ASP A 166 -18.56 14.41 24.61
N ASN A 167 -19.13 14.37 25.83
CA ASN A 167 -18.86 15.29 26.96
C ASN A 167 -17.57 14.90 27.73
N ILE A 168 -16.41 15.06 27.11
CA ILE A 168 -15.13 14.56 27.63
C ILE A 168 -14.28 15.71 28.19
N ASP A 169 -14.03 15.70 29.51
CA ASP A 169 -13.01 16.53 30.13
C ASP A 169 -11.63 15.86 29.99
N PHE A 170 -10.81 16.41 29.09
CA PHE A 170 -9.44 15.95 28.84
C PHE A 170 -8.46 16.40 29.94
N ARG A 171 -8.75 17.48 30.68
CA ARG A 171 -7.88 17.95 31.77
C ARG A 171 -8.00 17.01 32.96
N MET A 172 -9.24 16.71 33.37
CA MET A 172 -9.50 15.70 34.41
C MET A 172 -8.89 14.34 34.03
N ALA A 173 -9.09 13.89 32.79
CA ALA A 173 -8.53 12.61 32.34
C ALA A 173 -6.98 12.57 32.40
N ALA A 174 -6.30 13.66 32.02
CA ALA A 174 -4.84 13.75 32.10
C ALA A 174 -4.31 13.80 33.54
N GLU A 175 -5.02 14.50 34.44
CA GLU A 175 -4.72 14.52 35.88
C GLU A 175 -4.90 13.13 36.50
N GLU A 176 -5.99 12.45 36.17
CA GLU A 176 -6.27 11.09 36.60
C GLU A 176 -5.27 10.08 36.02
N GLU A 177 -4.84 10.20 34.77
CA GLU A 177 -3.81 9.33 34.19
C GLU A 177 -2.44 9.55 34.86
N LYS A 178 -2.08 10.81 35.17
CA LYS A 178 -0.88 11.14 35.94
C LYS A 178 -0.91 10.54 37.35
N ARG A 179 -2.08 10.44 37.97
CA ARG A 179 -2.30 9.84 39.30
C ARG A 179 -2.29 8.31 39.26
N LEU A 180 -3.05 7.71 38.36
CA LEU A 180 -3.32 6.26 38.28
C LEU A 180 -2.30 5.48 37.44
N ARG A 181 -1.52 6.17 36.58
CA ARG A 181 -0.59 5.58 35.61
C ARG A 181 -1.26 4.60 34.63
N HIS A 182 -2.54 4.83 34.34
CA HIS A 182 -3.32 3.98 33.43
C HIS A 182 -4.40 4.80 32.69
N ASP A 183 -4.29 4.90 31.35
CA ASP A 183 -5.20 5.68 30.50
C ASP A 183 -6.67 5.22 30.56
N VAL A 184 -6.94 3.91 30.42
CA VAL A 184 -8.32 3.37 30.56
C VAL A 184 -8.94 3.70 31.90
N MET A 185 -8.26 3.45 33.02
CA MET A 185 -8.84 3.70 34.35
C MET A 185 -9.06 5.20 34.60
N ALA A 186 -8.17 6.07 34.12
CA ALA A 186 -8.39 7.51 34.17
C ALA A 186 -9.66 7.93 33.43
N HIS A 187 -9.91 7.38 32.23
CA HIS A 187 -11.14 7.63 31.49
C HIS A 187 -12.39 6.96 32.09
N VAL A 188 -12.26 5.83 32.80
CA VAL A 188 -13.36 5.24 33.61
C VAL A 188 -13.74 6.19 34.73
N HIS A 189 -12.77 6.67 35.53
CA HIS A 189 -13.03 7.64 36.61
C HIS A 189 -13.62 8.95 36.09
N THR A 190 -13.07 9.49 34.99
CA THR A 190 -13.59 10.71 34.34
C THR A 190 -15.01 10.51 33.81
N PHE A 191 -15.34 9.36 33.21
CA PHE A 191 -16.69 9.10 32.72
C PHE A 191 -17.68 8.88 33.87
N ALA A 192 -17.27 8.15 34.92
CA ALA A 192 -18.04 7.96 36.14
C ALA A 192 -18.34 9.27 36.88
N HIS A 193 -17.46 10.27 36.82
CA HIS A 193 -17.72 11.60 37.38
C HIS A 193 -18.89 12.32 36.71
N TYR A 194 -18.98 12.25 35.37
CA TYR A 194 -20.11 12.82 34.61
C TYR A 194 -21.34 11.91 34.54
N CYS A 195 -21.19 10.64 34.91
CA CYS A 195 -22.25 9.64 34.96
C CYS A 195 -22.31 8.97 36.35
N PRO A 196 -22.70 9.70 37.42
CA PRO A 196 -22.64 9.21 38.79
C PRO A 196 -23.60 8.05 39.07
N LYS A 197 -24.73 7.91 38.34
CA LYS A 197 -25.60 6.72 38.46
C LYS A 197 -24.95 5.51 37.80
N ALA A 198 -24.32 5.71 36.64
CA ALA A 198 -23.65 4.64 35.88
C ALA A 198 -22.26 4.28 36.42
N ALA A 199 -21.67 5.09 37.31
CA ALA A 199 -20.31 4.96 37.83
C ALA A 199 -19.92 3.53 38.26
N GLY A 200 -20.83 2.82 38.94
CA GLY A 200 -20.60 1.44 39.41
C GLY A 200 -20.71 0.33 38.37
N ILE A 201 -21.19 0.62 37.15
CA ILE A 201 -21.37 -0.36 36.07
C ILE A 201 -20.51 -0.08 34.82
N ILE A 202 -19.83 1.08 34.76
CA ILE A 202 -18.87 1.36 33.68
C ILE A 202 -17.71 0.36 33.76
N HIS A 203 -17.42 -0.31 32.65
CA HIS A 203 -16.35 -1.30 32.51
C HIS A 203 -16.55 -2.62 33.29
N LEU A 204 -17.78 -2.93 33.73
CA LEU A 204 -18.11 -4.19 34.41
C LEU A 204 -17.65 -5.42 33.58
N GLY A 205 -17.08 -6.42 34.26
CA GLY A 205 -16.56 -7.67 33.66
C GLY A 205 -15.37 -7.52 32.68
N ALA A 206 -15.04 -6.32 32.23
CA ALA A 206 -14.13 -6.04 31.13
C ALA A 206 -12.66 -5.88 31.56
N THR A 207 -11.81 -5.62 30.57
CA THR A 207 -10.38 -5.31 30.73
C THR A 207 -10.03 -4.16 29.78
N SER A 208 -8.92 -3.47 30.00
CA SER A 208 -8.45 -2.31 29.21
C SER A 208 -8.53 -2.50 27.68
N CYS A 209 -8.18 -3.68 27.16
CA CYS A 209 -8.29 -4.00 25.73
C CYS A 209 -9.73 -4.16 25.19
N TYR A 210 -10.76 -4.17 26.04
CA TYR A 210 -12.15 -4.06 25.58
C TYR A 210 -12.41 -2.70 24.91
N VAL A 211 -11.89 -1.61 25.46
CA VAL A 211 -12.05 -0.28 24.83
C VAL A 211 -10.89 0.07 23.90
N GLY A 212 -9.65 -0.28 24.26
CA GLY A 212 -8.47 -0.03 23.42
C GLY A 212 -8.54 -0.72 22.06
N ASP A 213 -8.41 -2.05 22.05
CA ASP A 213 -8.30 -2.84 20.82
C ASP A 213 -9.54 -2.77 19.92
N ASN A 214 -10.75 -2.76 20.50
CA ASN A 214 -11.98 -2.62 19.71
C ASN A 214 -12.09 -1.22 19.07
N THR A 215 -11.58 -0.17 19.73
CA THR A 215 -11.52 1.17 19.13
C THR A 215 -10.49 1.23 18.03
N ASP A 216 -9.32 0.63 18.22
CA ASP A 216 -8.30 0.54 17.16
C ASP A 216 -8.90 -0.15 15.92
N LEU A 217 -9.60 -1.29 16.07
CA LEU A 217 -10.27 -1.98 14.96
C LEU A 217 -11.37 -1.13 14.28
N ILE A 218 -12.15 -0.36 15.05
CA ILE A 218 -13.12 0.61 14.50
C ILE A 218 -12.41 1.69 13.69
N VAL A 219 -11.34 2.28 14.22
CA VAL A 219 -10.55 3.34 13.58
C VAL A 219 -9.87 2.85 12.31
N LEU A 220 -9.34 1.62 12.29
CA LEU A 220 -8.75 1.01 11.09
C LEU A 220 -9.82 0.78 9.99
N ARG A 221 -10.99 0.23 10.34
CA ARG A 221 -12.12 0.04 9.41
C ARG A 221 -12.61 1.38 8.86
N ASP A 222 -12.80 2.36 9.73
CA ASP A 222 -13.28 3.69 9.35
C ASP A 222 -12.22 4.42 8.49
N GLY A 223 -10.93 4.20 8.74
CA GLY A 223 -9.83 4.67 7.90
C GLY A 223 -9.89 4.11 6.48
N PHE A 224 -10.10 2.80 6.31
CA PHE A 224 -10.29 2.23 4.97
C PHE A 224 -11.53 2.78 4.27
N ASN A 225 -12.62 3.02 5.00
CA ASN A 225 -13.85 3.63 4.46
C ASN A 225 -13.62 5.06 3.92
N LEU A 226 -12.60 5.79 4.41
CA LEU A 226 -12.17 7.09 3.89
C LEU A 226 -11.23 6.96 2.67
N LEU A 227 -10.31 5.99 2.68
CA LEU A 227 -9.33 5.79 1.60
C LEU A 227 -9.96 5.24 0.30
N LEU A 228 -10.83 4.24 0.42
CA LEU A 228 -11.43 3.52 -0.71
C LEU A 228 -12.17 4.42 -1.74
N PRO A 229 -13.07 5.35 -1.35
CA PRO A 229 -13.72 6.22 -2.33
C PRO A 229 -12.74 7.19 -3.02
N LYS A 230 -11.66 7.61 -2.35
CA LYS A 230 -10.59 8.41 -2.99
C LYS A 230 -9.87 7.58 -4.05
N LEU A 231 -9.46 6.35 -3.71
CA LEU A 231 -8.79 5.44 -4.64
C LEU A 231 -9.67 5.11 -5.87
N ALA A 232 -10.95 4.77 -5.66
CA ALA A 232 -11.90 4.57 -6.74
C ALA A 232 -12.06 5.82 -7.64
N THR A 233 -12.07 7.01 -7.04
CA THR A 233 -12.15 8.27 -7.80
C THR A 233 -10.92 8.47 -8.69
N ILE A 234 -9.70 8.24 -8.18
CA ILE A 234 -8.45 8.30 -8.97
C ILE A 234 -8.51 7.34 -10.16
N ILE A 235 -8.91 6.09 -9.90
CA ILE A 235 -9.07 5.05 -10.93
C ILE A 235 -10.03 5.52 -12.02
N ASN A 236 -11.17 6.14 -11.66
CA ASN A 236 -12.12 6.72 -12.62
C ASN A 236 -11.50 7.86 -13.45
N ARG A 237 -10.81 8.81 -12.82
CA ARG A 237 -10.20 9.96 -13.54
C ARG A 237 -9.12 9.49 -14.51
N LEU A 238 -8.29 8.53 -14.08
CA LEU A 238 -7.28 7.90 -14.95
C LEU A 238 -7.92 7.06 -16.06
N ALA A 239 -9.06 6.40 -15.82
CA ALA A 239 -9.83 5.68 -16.84
C ALA A 239 -10.40 6.63 -17.91
N ASP A 240 -10.97 7.78 -17.50
CA ASP A 240 -11.43 8.83 -18.42
C ASP A 240 -10.27 9.37 -19.28
N PHE A 241 -9.13 9.64 -18.64
CA PHE A 241 -7.88 10.03 -19.33
C PHE A 241 -7.40 8.95 -20.30
N ALA A 242 -7.37 7.68 -19.87
CA ALA A 242 -6.92 6.55 -20.67
C ALA A 242 -7.81 6.35 -21.90
N LYS A 243 -9.13 6.47 -21.73
CA LYS A 243 -10.11 6.43 -22.82
C LYS A 243 -9.90 7.58 -23.82
N LYS A 244 -9.77 8.81 -23.32
CA LYS A 244 -9.53 10.03 -24.13
C LYS A 244 -8.28 9.92 -25.01
N TYR A 245 -7.18 9.41 -24.45
CA TYR A 245 -5.89 9.29 -25.14
C TYR A 245 -5.56 7.87 -25.63
N SER A 246 -6.58 7.01 -25.74
CA SER A 246 -6.45 5.60 -26.14
C SER A 246 -5.78 5.38 -27.50
N ASN A 247 -5.97 6.32 -28.43
CA ASN A 247 -5.44 6.29 -29.80
C ASN A 247 -4.23 7.22 -30.03
N LEU A 248 -3.78 8.01 -29.04
CA LEU A 248 -2.67 8.95 -29.21
C LEU A 248 -1.33 8.20 -29.11
N PRO A 249 -0.54 8.05 -30.20
CA PRO A 249 0.76 7.37 -30.14
C PRO A 249 1.74 8.12 -29.23
N THR A 250 2.62 7.39 -28.55
CA THR A 250 3.76 7.90 -27.77
C THR A 250 4.90 6.88 -27.86
N LEU A 251 6.14 7.36 -27.76
CA LEU A 251 7.33 6.52 -27.78
C LEU A 251 7.26 5.48 -26.65
N GLY A 252 7.51 4.21 -26.95
CA GLY A 252 7.66 3.18 -25.93
C GLY A 252 8.99 3.34 -25.21
N PHE A 253 9.05 2.94 -23.93
CA PHE A 253 10.29 3.00 -23.16
C PHE A 253 10.55 1.68 -22.43
N THR A 254 11.70 1.06 -22.73
CA THR A 254 12.30 -0.01 -21.93
C THR A 254 13.73 0.41 -21.61
N HIS A 255 14.20 0.21 -20.38
CA HIS A 255 15.46 0.80 -19.88
C HIS A 255 15.56 2.34 -20.03
N TYR A 256 14.41 3.02 -20.15
CA TYR A 256 14.31 4.43 -20.57
C TYR A 256 15.06 4.74 -21.88
N GLN A 257 15.04 3.78 -22.81
CA GLN A 257 15.48 3.92 -24.20
C GLN A 257 14.27 3.81 -25.14
N PRO A 258 14.34 4.46 -26.33
CA PRO A 258 13.33 4.35 -27.38
C PRO A 258 12.97 2.89 -27.71
N ALA A 259 11.68 2.59 -27.72
CA ALA A 259 11.13 1.28 -28.04
C ALA A 259 9.80 1.40 -28.81
N GLN A 260 9.35 0.26 -29.36
CA GLN A 260 8.07 0.08 -30.08
C GLN A 260 6.94 0.95 -29.50
N LEU A 261 6.25 1.69 -30.38
CA LEU A 261 5.28 2.70 -29.95
C LEU A 261 4.15 2.08 -29.11
N THR A 262 3.66 2.87 -28.16
CA THR A 262 2.43 2.59 -27.43
C THR A 262 1.48 3.77 -27.59
N THR A 263 0.38 3.80 -26.83
CA THR A 263 -0.47 5.00 -26.73
C THR A 263 -0.45 5.58 -25.33
N VAL A 264 -0.66 6.90 -25.22
CA VAL A 264 -0.72 7.59 -23.92
C VAL A 264 -1.79 6.96 -23.02
N GLY A 265 -2.93 6.60 -23.60
CA GLY A 265 -3.97 5.86 -22.88
C GLY A 265 -3.54 4.45 -22.45
N LYS A 266 -2.83 3.71 -23.31
CA LYS A 266 -2.31 2.39 -22.95
C LYS A 266 -1.25 2.46 -21.85
N ARG A 267 -0.40 3.50 -21.82
CA ARG A 267 0.53 3.77 -20.70
C ARG A 267 -0.24 3.99 -19.39
N CYS A 268 -1.29 4.81 -19.42
CA CYS A 268 -2.16 5.04 -18.27
C CYS A 268 -2.79 3.74 -17.73
N CYS A 269 -3.16 2.79 -18.60
CA CYS A 269 -3.70 1.51 -18.15
C CYS A 269 -2.76 0.67 -17.29
N LEU A 270 -1.42 0.80 -17.39
CA LEU A 270 -0.52 0.14 -16.45
C LEU A 270 -0.72 0.68 -15.02
N TRP A 271 -0.84 2.01 -14.89
CA TRP A 271 -1.09 2.67 -13.61
C TRP A 271 -2.43 2.26 -13.00
N ILE A 272 -3.47 2.16 -13.84
CA ILE A 272 -4.81 1.77 -13.41
C ILE A 272 -4.84 0.31 -12.94
N GLN A 273 -4.11 -0.60 -13.59
CA GLN A 273 -4.08 -2.02 -13.22
C GLN A 273 -3.50 -2.24 -11.81
N ASP A 274 -2.42 -1.54 -11.48
CA ASP A 274 -1.82 -1.57 -10.14
C ASP A 274 -2.80 -0.98 -9.09
N LEU A 275 -3.43 0.17 -9.39
CA LEU A 275 -4.43 0.79 -8.50
C LEU A 275 -5.69 -0.06 -8.30
N CYS A 276 -6.16 -0.79 -9.31
CA CYS A 276 -7.26 -1.77 -9.17
C CYS A 276 -6.87 -2.93 -8.26
N THR A 277 -5.61 -3.36 -8.30
CA THR A 277 -5.06 -4.38 -7.39
C THR A 277 -5.03 -3.87 -5.95
N ASP A 278 -4.60 -2.63 -5.74
CA ASP A 278 -4.65 -1.97 -4.43
C ASP A 278 -6.09 -1.77 -3.93
N LEU A 279 -7.03 -1.41 -4.81
CA LEU A 279 -8.46 -1.27 -4.45
C LEU A 279 -9.00 -2.59 -3.89
N HIS A 280 -8.80 -3.70 -4.62
CA HIS A 280 -9.20 -5.03 -4.17
C HIS A 280 -8.54 -5.42 -2.84
N ASN A 281 -7.25 -5.11 -2.66
CA ASN A 281 -6.52 -5.40 -1.44
C ASN A 281 -7.02 -4.59 -0.23
N LEU A 282 -7.33 -3.30 -0.40
CA LEU A 282 -7.93 -2.46 0.64
C LEU A 282 -9.35 -2.89 0.98
N GLU A 283 -10.15 -3.30 -0.02
CA GLU A 283 -11.49 -3.87 0.20
C GLU A 283 -11.43 -5.16 1.02
N ARG A 284 -10.56 -6.09 0.61
CA ARG A 284 -10.32 -7.35 1.32
C ARG A 284 -9.89 -7.10 2.76
N ALA A 285 -8.87 -6.26 2.98
CA ALA A 285 -8.40 -5.92 4.33
C ALA A 285 -9.53 -5.33 5.20
N ARG A 286 -10.34 -4.43 4.64
CA ARG A 286 -11.48 -3.79 5.32
C ARG A 286 -12.62 -4.77 5.64
N ASP A 287 -12.95 -5.69 4.74
CA ASP A 287 -14.06 -6.65 4.91
C ASP A 287 -13.66 -7.92 5.70
N GLU A 288 -12.37 -8.25 5.77
CA GLU A 288 -11.84 -9.36 6.58
C GLU A 288 -11.57 -8.98 8.04
N LEU A 289 -11.50 -7.68 8.38
CA LEU A 289 -11.39 -7.19 9.76
C LEU A 289 -12.51 -7.76 10.63
N ARG A 290 -12.13 -8.36 11.76
CA ARG A 290 -13.07 -8.90 12.76
C ARG A 290 -12.92 -8.13 14.07
N PHE A 291 -14.01 -8.08 14.83
CA PHE A 291 -14.00 -7.44 16.14
C PHE A 291 -13.26 -8.29 17.18
N ARG A 292 -12.63 -7.68 18.19
CA ARG A 292 -12.12 -8.43 19.35
C ARG A 292 -13.29 -8.85 20.25
N GLY A 293 -14.23 -7.94 20.49
CA GLY A 293 -15.37 -8.15 21.39
C GLY A 293 -14.98 -8.25 22.86
N VAL A 294 -15.74 -9.01 23.64
CA VAL A 294 -15.51 -9.28 25.07
C VAL A 294 -14.72 -10.57 25.25
N LYS A 295 -13.46 -10.47 25.70
CA LYS A 295 -12.51 -11.60 25.78
C LYS A 295 -11.79 -11.77 27.13
N GLY A 296 -12.05 -10.88 28.09
CA GLY A 296 -11.28 -10.84 29.35
C GLY A 296 -9.79 -10.55 29.13
N THR A 297 -8.99 -10.74 30.18
CA THR A 297 -7.56 -10.36 30.23
C THR A 297 -6.62 -11.28 29.44
N THR A 298 -6.99 -12.55 29.24
CA THR A 298 -6.15 -13.58 28.56
C THR A 298 -6.90 -14.34 27.46
N GLY A 299 -8.04 -13.80 26.98
CA GLY A 299 -8.81 -14.41 25.89
C GLY A 299 -9.91 -15.39 26.33
N THR A 300 -9.86 -15.86 27.58
CA THR A 300 -10.71 -16.93 28.12
C THR A 300 -12.11 -16.50 28.59
N GLN A 301 -12.43 -15.20 28.54
CA GLN A 301 -13.71 -14.63 29.00
C GLN A 301 -14.09 -14.91 30.47
N ALA A 302 -13.14 -15.39 31.30
CA ALA A 302 -13.42 -15.88 32.65
C ALA A 302 -14.16 -14.88 33.57
N SER A 303 -13.86 -13.58 33.47
CA SER A 303 -14.55 -12.52 34.21
C SER A 303 -16.04 -12.40 33.85
N PHE A 304 -16.38 -12.51 32.57
CA PHE A 304 -17.77 -12.52 32.11
C PHE A 304 -18.47 -13.84 32.45
N LEU A 305 -17.78 -14.97 32.38
CA LEU A 305 -18.33 -16.27 32.79
C LEU A 305 -18.68 -16.28 34.29
N GLN A 306 -17.85 -15.67 35.14
CA GLN A 306 -18.16 -15.47 36.55
C GLN A 306 -19.34 -14.52 36.76
N LEU A 307 -19.41 -13.42 36.00
CA LEU A 307 -20.48 -12.43 36.05
C LEU A 307 -21.85 -13.00 35.64
N PHE A 308 -21.86 -14.02 34.77
CA PHE A 308 -23.05 -14.78 34.37
C PHE A 308 -23.17 -16.15 35.06
N GLU A 309 -22.55 -16.35 36.23
CA GLU A 309 -22.73 -17.53 37.09
C GLU A 309 -22.42 -18.89 36.41
N GLY A 310 -21.55 -18.89 35.39
CA GLY A 310 -21.21 -20.08 34.60
C GLY A 310 -22.04 -20.28 33.33
N ASP A 311 -22.95 -19.36 32.99
CA ASP A 311 -23.73 -19.42 31.75
C ASP A 311 -22.90 -19.02 30.53
N HIS A 312 -22.31 -20.03 29.88
CA HIS A 312 -21.57 -19.89 28.64
C HIS A 312 -22.39 -19.25 27.50
N SER A 313 -23.71 -19.50 27.44
CA SER A 313 -24.56 -18.99 26.35
C SER A 313 -24.71 -17.48 26.41
N LYS A 314 -24.79 -16.90 27.61
CA LYS A 314 -24.78 -15.44 27.82
C LYS A 314 -23.44 -14.81 27.47
N VAL A 315 -22.33 -15.49 27.74
CA VAL A 315 -20.99 -14.99 27.36
C VAL A 315 -20.83 -14.93 25.84
N GLU A 316 -21.26 -15.96 25.12
CA GLU A 316 -21.26 -15.97 23.65
C GLU A 316 -22.21 -14.92 23.06
N GLU A 317 -23.41 -14.79 23.62
CA GLU A 317 -24.39 -13.79 23.18
C GLU A 317 -23.94 -12.35 23.47
N LEU A 318 -23.29 -12.08 24.61
CA LEU A 318 -22.70 -10.77 24.91
C LEU A 318 -21.68 -10.38 23.83
N ASP A 319 -20.79 -11.31 23.46
CA ASP A 319 -19.79 -11.10 22.41
C ASP A 319 -20.43 -10.84 21.04
N ARG A 320 -21.51 -11.58 20.71
CA ARG A 320 -22.29 -11.38 19.49
C ARG A 320 -22.98 -10.01 19.46
N LEU A 321 -23.60 -9.60 20.56
CA LEU A 321 -24.33 -8.33 20.68
C LEU A 321 -23.40 -7.13 20.53
N VAL A 322 -22.31 -7.05 21.30
CA VAL A 322 -21.38 -5.90 21.21
C VAL A 322 -20.69 -5.82 19.84
N THR A 323 -20.43 -6.97 19.20
CA THR A 323 -19.90 -7.04 17.83
C THR A 323 -20.88 -6.47 16.81
N ALA A 324 -22.16 -6.81 16.93
CA ALA A 324 -23.21 -6.29 16.04
C ALA A 324 -23.44 -4.79 16.26
N MET A 325 -23.48 -4.33 17.52
CA MET A 325 -23.60 -2.90 17.87
C MET A 325 -22.44 -2.06 17.35
N ALA A 326 -21.22 -2.60 17.35
CA ALA A 326 -20.04 -1.95 16.76
C ALA A 326 -20.02 -1.96 15.21
N GLY A 327 -21.01 -2.60 14.56
CA GLY A 327 -21.11 -2.68 13.10
C GLY A 327 -20.13 -3.66 12.45
N PHE A 328 -19.73 -4.73 13.16
CA PHE A 328 -18.88 -5.79 12.62
C PHE A 328 -19.71 -7.05 12.30
N LYS A 329 -19.40 -7.71 11.19
CA LYS A 329 -20.07 -8.96 10.76
C LYS A 329 -19.65 -10.18 11.60
N ARG A 330 -18.44 -10.16 12.17
CA ARG A 330 -17.81 -11.29 12.88
C ARG A 330 -16.84 -10.78 13.96
N ALA A 331 -16.73 -11.55 15.04
CA ALA A 331 -15.66 -11.43 16.02
C ALA A 331 -14.54 -12.46 15.78
N TYR A 332 -13.39 -12.28 16.43
CA TYR A 332 -12.46 -13.38 16.66
C TYR A 332 -13.01 -14.31 17.75
N ILE A 333 -12.97 -15.63 17.51
CA ILE A 333 -13.26 -16.64 18.55
C ILE A 333 -12.04 -16.79 19.47
N ILE A 334 -10.86 -16.94 18.88
CA ILE A 334 -9.60 -17.14 19.60
C ILE A 334 -8.81 -15.82 19.62
N THR A 335 -8.48 -15.36 20.83
CA THR A 335 -7.57 -14.23 21.09
C THR A 335 -6.70 -14.55 22.30
N GLY A 336 -5.59 -13.84 22.46
CA GLY A 336 -4.97 -13.65 23.78
C GLY A 336 -5.68 -12.50 24.51
N GLN A 337 -4.91 -11.60 25.13
CA GLN A 337 -5.46 -10.34 25.65
C GLN A 337 -6.02 -9.45 24.54
N THR A 338 -5.47 -9.53 23.33
CA THR A 338 -5.71 -8.61 22.21
C THR A 338 -6.08 -9.34 20.92
N TYR A 339 -6.57 -8.60 19.92
CA TYR A 339 -6.57 -9.13 18.55
C TYR A 339 -5.12 -9.39 18.12
N SER A 340 -4.90 -10.42 17.30
CA SER A 340 -3.54 -10.78 16.88
C SER A 340 -2.89 -9.64 16.10
N ARG A 341 -1.68 -9.21 16.49
CA ARG A 341 -0.94 -8.14 15.79
C ARG A 341 -0.52 -8.49 14.36
N LYS A 342 -0.74 -9.74 13.91
CA LYS A 342 -0.72 -10.07 12.47
C LYS A 342 -1.77 -9.29 11.66
N VAL A 343 -2.89 -8.86 12.26
CA VAL A 343 -3.86 -7.99 11.60
C VAL A 343 -3.21 -6.66 11.20
N ASP A 344 -2.36 -6.10 12.06
CA ASP A 344 -1.65 -4.84 11.77
C ASP A 344 -0.66 -5.02 10.60
N ILE A 345 -0.06 -6.21 10.45
CA ILE A 345 0.75 -6.57 9.27
C ILE A 345 -0.11 -6.55 8.00
N GLU A 346 -1.26 -7.25 7.97
CA GLU A 346 -2.13 -7.30 6.78
C GLU A 346 -2.56 -5.89 6.36
N VAL A 347 -2.94 -5.06 7.34
CA VAL A 347 -3.40 -3.69 7.14
C VAL A 347 -2.30 -2.77 6.59
N LEU A 348 -1.11 -2.77 7.17
CA LEU A 348 -0.01 -1.93 6.67
C LEU A 348 0.65 -2.49 5.40
N SER A 349 0.57 -3.80 5.14
CA SER A 349 1.10 -4.40 3.90
C SER A 349 0.33 -3.92 2.67
N VAL A 350 -1.01 -3.83 2.74
CA VAL A 350 -1.81 -3.32 1.61
C VAL A 350 -1.61 -1.82 1.39
N LEU A 351 -1.34 -1.05 2.45
CA LEU A 351 -0.98 0.37 2.32
C LEU A 351 0.44 0.56 1.76
N ALA A 352 1.40 -0.31 2.14
CA ALA A 352 2.75 -0.30 1.57
C ALA A 352 2.75 -0.66 0.08
N SER A 353 1.91 -1.61 -0.35
CA SER A 353 1.65 -1.91 -1.78
C SER A 353 1.19 -0.67 -2.53
N LEU A 354 0.15 0.02 -2.01
CA LEU A 354 -0.33 1.28 -2.57
C LEU A 354 0.78 2.35 -2.63
N GLY A 355 1.68 2.39 -1.64
CA GLY A 355 2.88 3.22 -1.68
C GLY A 355 3.78 2.92 -2.89
N ALA A 356 4.05 1.65 -3.19
CA ALA A 356 4.84 1.27 -4.36
C ALA A 356 4.15 1.70 -5.68
N THR A 357 2.85 1.44 -5.81
CA THR A 357 2.02 1.86 -6.95
C THR A 357 2.10 3.37 -7.18
N VAL A 358 1.78 4.17 -6.16
CA VAL A 358 1.77 5.64 -6.27
C VAL A 358 3.16 6.18 -6.57
N HIS A 359 4.22 5.61 -5.97
CA HIS A 359 5.61 6.01 -6.26
C HIS A 359 5.99 5.77 -7.72
N LYS A 360 5.61 4.61 -8.28
CA LYS A 360 5.85 4.26 -9.69
C LYS A 360 5.12 5.18 -10.64
N ILE A 361 3.83 5.43 -10.41
CA ILE A 361 2.99 6.33 -11.24
C ILE A 361 3.57 7.75 -11.25
N CYS A 362 3.86 8.29 -10.07
CA CYS A 362 4.40 9.63 -9.92
C CYS A 362 5.83 9.75 -10.48
N THR A 363 6.62 8.68 -10.47
CA THR A 363 7.93 8.65 -11.15
C THR A 363 7.79 8.69 -12.67
N ASP A 364 6.86 7.93 -13.27
CA ASP A 364 6.59 8.03 -14.72
C ASP A 364 6.16 9.45 -15.10
N ILE A 365 5.26 10.08 -14.33
CA ILE A 365 4.81 11.47 -14.58
C ILE A 365 5.98 12.45 -14.52
N ARG A 366 6.89 12.32 -13.56
CA ARG A 366 8.10 13.15 -13.45
C ARG A 366 9.04 12.99 -14.66
N LEU A 367 9.17 11.78 -15.20
CA LEU A 367 9.93 11.52 -16.43
C LEU A 367 9.24 12.10 -17.68
N LEU A 368 7.91 12.02 -17.76
CA LEU A 368 7.12 12.59 -18.86
C LEU A 368 7.11 14.13 -18.83
N ALA A 369 7.19 14.73 -17.64
CA ALA A 369 7.37 16.18 -17.46
C ALA A 369 8.78 16.64 -17.88
N ASN A 370 9.83 15.85 -17.63
CA ASN A 370 11.16 16.12 -18.18
C ASN A 370 11.13 16.14 -19.73
N LEU A 371 10.47 15.14 -20.33
CA LEU A 371 10.23 15.05 -21.77
C LEU A 371 9.25 16.12 -22.30
N LYS A 372 8.50 16.83 -21.43
CA LYS A 372 7.43 17.79 -21.80
C LYS A 372 6.31 17.14 -22.62
N GLU A 373 6.11 15.84 -22.46
CA GLU A 373 5.00 15.09 -23.09
C GLU A 373 3.73 15.22 -22.26
N ILE A 374 3.87 15.16 -20.93
CA ILE A 374 2.77 15.30 -19.96
C ILE A 374 3.24 16.14 -18.76
N GLU A 375 2.45 17.14 -18.36
CA GLU A 375 2.64 17.91 -17.13
C GLU A 375 1.51 17.66 -16.12
N GLU A 376 1.80 17.93 -14.84
CA GLU A 376 0.79 18.07 -13.78
C GLU A 376 -0.11 19.30 -14.01
N PRO A 377 -1.31 19.33 -13.41
CA PRO A 377 -2.07 20.57 -13.31
C PRO A 377 -1.27 21.69 -12.66
N PHE A 378 -1.45 22.90 -13.17
CA PHE A 378 -0.73 24.10 -12.76
C PHE A 378 -1.74 25.20 -12.42
N GLU A 379 -1.79 25.65 -11.17
CA GLU A 379 -2.75 26.68 -10.77
C GLU A 379 -2.39 28.03 -11.40
N LYS A 380 -3.41 28.89 -11.58
CA LYS A 380 -3.27 30.21 -12.22
C LYS A 380 -2.22 31.11 -11.54
N GLU A 381 -2.06 30.98 -10.22
CA GLU A 381 -1.15 31.78 -9.38
C GLU A 381 0.09 30.98 -8.92
N GLN A 382 0.26 29.74 -9.41
CA GLN A 382 1.36 28.88 -8.98
C GLN A 382 2.72 29.42 -9.49
N ILE A 383 3.66 29.63 -8.57
CA ILE A 383 5.04 29.98 -8.91
C ILE A 383 5.87 28.68 -8.98
N GLY A 384 6.22 28.26 -10.19
CA GLY A 384 6.99 27.01 -10.40
C GLY A 384 8.44 27.08 -9.93
N SER A 385 9.07 28.26 -9.95
CA SER A 385 10.42 28.52 -9.47
C SER A 385 10.56 29.97 -9.04
N SER A 386 11.27 30.24 -7.95
CA SER A 386 11.58 31.60 -7.47
C SER A 386 12.50 32.41 -8.40
N ALA A 387 13.13 31.77 -9.40
CA ALA A 387 14.11 32.42 -10.28
C ALA A 387 13.87 32.20 -11.79
N MET A 388 13.00 31.27 -12.20
CA MET A 388 12.79 30.91 -13.62
C MET A 388 11.30 30.82 -13.96
N ALA A 389 10.74 31.89 -14.53
CA ALA A 389 9.30 32.02 -14.81
C ALA A 389 8.71 30.96 -15.76
N TYR A 390 9.53 30.39 -16.66
CA TYR A 390 9.10 29.33 -17.57
C TYR A 390 9.18 27.91 -16.97
N LYS A 391 9.83 27.74 -15.81
CA LYS A 391 10.14 26.42 -15.25
C LYS A 391 8.99 25.91 -14.39
N ARG A 392 8.30 24.88 -14.90
CA ARG A 392 7.33 24.08 -14.14
C ARG A 392 8.02 22.85 -13.56
N ASN A 393 7.70 22.52 -12.31
CA ASN A 393 8.23 21.36 -11.60
C ASN A 393 7.06 20.42 -11.22
N PRO A 394 7.21 19.09 -11.37
CA PRO A 394 6.20 18.09 -10.98
C PRO A 394 6.16 17.87 -9.46
N MET A 395 5.93 18.96 -8.71
CA MET A 395 6.07 18.98 -7.26
C MET A 395 4.99 18.16 -6.54
N ARG A 396 3.83 17.91 -7.16
CA ARG A 396 2.77 17.09 -6.57
C ARG A 396 3.17 15.61 -6.65
N SER A 397 3.71 15.15 -7.79
CA SER A 397 4.30 13.82 -7.94
C SER A 397 5.53 13.62 -7.07
N GLU A 398 6.38 14.64 -6.90
CA GLU A 398 7.53 14.57 -6.00
C GLU A 398 7.10 14.42 -4.53
N ARG A 399 6.07 15.16 -4.10
CA ARG A 399 5.43 15.01 -2.78
C ARG A 399 4.85 13.60 -2.61
N CYS A 400 4.13 13.08 -3.60
CA CYS A 400 3.63 11.71 -3.64
C CYS A 400 4.76 10.68 -3.51
N CYS A 401 5.80 10.73 -4.35
CA CYS A 401 6.96 9.83 -4.25
C CYS A 401 7.65 9.90 -2.89
N SER A 402 7.72 11.07 -2.26
CA SER A 402 8.35 11.23 -0.95
C SER A 402 7.55 10.56 0.17
N LEU A 403 6.24 10.80 0.21
CA LEU A 403 5.34 10.25 1.22
C LEU A 403 5.04 8.77 1.01
N ALA A 404 4.86 8.34 -0.24
CA ALA A 404 4.70 6.93 -0.59
C ALA A 404 5.93 6.09 -0.18
N ARG A 405 7.14 6.68 -0.14
CA ARG A 405 8.33 6.02 0.40
C ARG A 405 8.24 5.79 1.91
N HIS A 406 7.69 6.73 2.68
CA HIS A 406 7.42 6.54 4.11
C HIS A 406 6.43 5.39 4.31
N LEU A 407 5.33 5.39 3.53
CA LEU A 407 4.29 4.37 3.60
C LEU A 407 4.82 2.95 3.30
N MET A 408 5.76 2.81 2.35
CA MET A 408 6.45 1.53 2.09
C MET A 408 7.33 1.06 3.26
N ILE A 409 7.94 1.97 4.02
CA ILE A 409 8.87 1.63 5.12
C ILE A 409 8.12 1.23 6.39
N LEU A 410 6.97 1.87 6.67
CA LEU A 410 6.16 1.61 7.87
C LEU A 410 5.69 0.15 8.02
N VAL A 411 5.69 -0.67 6.97
CA VAL A 411 5.36 -2.11 7.06
C VAL A 411 6.31 -2.91 7.98
N LEU A 412 7.54 -2.41 8.19
CA LEU A 412 8.52 -3.06 9.06
C LEU A 412 8.13 -3.01 10.55
N ASP A 413 7.36 -2.01 10.97
CA ASP A 413 6.90 -1.84 12.35
C ASP A 413 5.99 -2.98 12.83
N PRO A 414 4.85 -3.28 12.17
CA PRO A 414 3.99 -4.39 12.59
C PRO A 414 4.62 -5.77 12.33
N LEU A 415 5.50 -5.90 11.31
CA LEU A 415 6.24 -7.13 11.05
C LEU A 415 7.12 -7.50 12.26
N GLN A 416 7.91 -6.55 12.75
CA GLN A 416 8.73 -6.75 13.95
C GLN A 416 7.86 -6.92 15.20
N THR A 417 6.91 -6.00 15.43
CA THR A 417 6.02 -5.99 16.60
C THR A 417 5.29 -7.32 16.79
N ALA A 418 4.67 -7.88 15.73
CA ALA A 418 3.93 -9.13 15.85
C ALA A 418 4.85 -10.35 16.03
N SER A 419 6.09 -10.30 15.53
CA SER A 419 7.05 -11.41 15.65
C SER A 419 7.59 -11.63 17.07
N VAL A 420 7.54 -10.59 17.92
CA VAL A 420 8.06 -10.60 19.29
C VAL A 420 6.98 -10.52 20.37
N GLN A 421 5.69 -10.58 20.03
CA GLN A 421 4.62 -10.70 21.02
C GLN A 421 4.73 -12.04 21.77
N TRP A 422 4.99 -12.01 23.07
CA TRP A 422 5.10 -13.23 23.88
C TRP A 422 3.74 -13.67 24.44
N PHE A 423 3.41 -14.95 24.23
CA PHE A 423 2.20 -15.61 24.73
C PHE A 423 0.92 -14.80 24.45
N GLU A 424 0.09 -14.53 25.46
CA GLU A 424 -1.20 -13.87 25.28
C GLU A 424 -1.10 -12.36 24.97
N ARG A 425 0.03 -11.70 25.30
CA ARG A 425 0.41 -10.31 24.95
C ARG A 425 1.66 -9.81 25.69
N THR A 426 2.44 -8.95 25.03
CA THR A 426 3.38 -8.00 25.65
C THR A 426 3.05 -6.55 25.27
N LEU A 427 3.38 -5.57 26.13
CA LEU A 427 2.92 -4.17 26.02
C LEU A 427 3.80 -3.27 25.13
N ASP A 428 4.92 -3.80 24.64
CA ASP A 428 5.87 -3.16 23.72
C ASP A 428 5.21 -2.70 22.40
N ASP A 429 4.12 -3.35 22.00
CA ASP A 429 3.31 -2.95 20.84
C ASP A 429 2.67 -1.56 20.98
N SER A 430 2.42 -1.08 22.21
CA SER A 430 1.48 0.04 22.42
C SER A 430 2.07 1.36 21.94
N ALA A 431 3.35 1.61 22.20
CA ALA A 431 4.02 2.82 21.75
C ALA A 431 4.20 2.83 20.22
N ASN A 432 4.62 1.70 19.64
CA ASN A 432 4.84 1.56 18.20
C ASN A 432 3.53 1.77 17.41
N ARG A 433 2.45 1.08 17.80
CA ARG A 433 1.14 1.15 17.13
C ARG A 433 0.49 2.53 17.21
N ARG A 434 0.77 3.32 18.25
CA ARG A 434 0.34 4.73 18.38
C ARG A 434 1.03 5.67 17.38
N VAL A 435 2.12 5.22 16.72
CA VAL A 435 2.81 5.94 15.64
C VAL A 435 2.50 5.32 14.27
N CYS A 436 2.82 4.04 14.07
CA CYS A 436 2.81 3.44 12.74
C CYS A 436 1.40 3.31 12.12
N LEU A 437 0.36 3.03 12.93
CA LEU A 437 -1.00 2.90 12.41
C LEU A 437 -1.59 4.27 11.98
N PRO A 438 -1.59 5.34 12.82
CA PRO A 438 -2.03 6.65 12.36
C PRO A 438 -1.20 7.19 11.19
N GLU A 439 0.14 7.09 11.26
CA GLU A 439 0.99 7.65 10.19
C GLU A 439 0.77 6.94 8.84
N ALA A 440 0.55 5.62 8.82
CA ALA A 440 0.27 4.90 7.58
C ALA A 440 -1.03 5.38 6.92
N PHE A 441 -2.13 5.49 7.68
CA PHE A 441 -3.41 5.94 7.14
C PHE A 441 -3.41 7.43 6.76
N LEU A 442 -2.80 8.29 7.55
CA LEU A 442 -2.62 9.71 7.20
C LEU A 442 -1.78 9.85 5.93
N THR A 443 -0.67 9.10 5.81
CA THR A 443 0.19 9.13 4.62
C THR A 443 -0.55 8.62 3.38
N ALA A 444 -1.31 7.52 3.49
CA ALA A 444 -2.16 7.01 2.42
C ALA A 444 -3.22 8.03 1.99
N ASP A 445 -3.87 8.70 2.96
CA ASP A 445 -4.87 9.74 2.70
C ASP A 445 -4.31 10.90 1.87
N ILE A 446 -3.11 11.37 2.23
CA ILE A 446 -2.41 12.47 1.57
C ILE A 446 -2.04 12.10 0.13
N ILE A 447 -1.44 10.92 -0.08
CA ILE A 447 -0.99 10.54 -1.43
C ILE A 447 -2.17 10.27 -2.36
N LEU A 448 -3.28 9.72 -1.86
CA LEU A 448 -4.51 9.58 -2.64
C LEU A 448 -5.13 10.95 -2.96
N SER A 449 -5.24 11.84 -1.98
CA SER A 449 -5.74 13.21 -2.21
C SER A 449 -4.90 13.98 -3.24
N THR A 450 -3.58 13.87 -3.15
CA THR A 450 -2.64 14.54 -4.08
C THR A 450 -2.69 13.90 -5.46
N LEU A 451 -2.75 12.57 -5.56
CA LEU A 451 -2.84 11.85 -6.85
C LEU A 451 -4.20 12.04 -7.54
N GLN A 452 -5.30 12.21 -6.79
CA GLN A 452 -6.58 12.59 -7.38
C GLN A 452 -6.47 13.96 -8.06
N ASN A 453 -5.95 14.95 -7.34
CA ASN A 453 -5.75 16.29 -7.88
C ASN A 453 -4.84 16.29 -9.13
N ILE A 454 -3.77 15.48 -9.15
CA ILE A 454 -2.94 15.27 -10.35
C ILE A 454 -3.77 14.68 -11.50
N SER A 455 -4.49 13.57 -11.25
CA SER A 455 -5.23 12.83 -12.28
C SER A 455 -6.43 13.61 -12.86
N GLU A 456 -7.00 14.54 -12.10
CA GLU A 456 -8.08 15.44 -12.56
C GLU A 456 -7.59 16.51 -13.56
N GLY A 457 -6.27 16.76 -13.67
CA GLY A 457 -5.74 17.88 -14.43
C GLY A 457 -4.46 17.63 -15.24
N LEU A 458 -4.13 16.37 -15.56
CA LEU A 458 -2.99 16.03 -16.43
C LEU A 458 -3.07 16.76 -17.79
N VAL A 459 -2.01 17.49 -18.13
CA VAL A 459 -1.89 18.24 -19.39
C VAL A 459 -1.02 17.43 -20.35
N VAL A 460 -1.49 17.18 -21.58
CA VAL A 460 -0.77 16.40 -22.60
C VAL A 460 -0.37 17.31 -23.76
N TYR A 461 0.83 17.11 -24.31
CA TYR A 461 1.39 17.90 -25.42
C TYR A 461 1.62 17.06 -26.69
N PRO A 462 0.57 16.76 -27.50
CA PRO A 462 0.68 15.90 -28.68
C PRO A 462 1.75 16.30 -29.70
N LYS A 463 2.08 17.59 -29.81
CA LYS A 463 3.11 18.07 -30.75
C LYS A 463 4.54 17.80 -30.27
N VAL A 464 4.78 17.75 -28.95
CA VAL A 464 6.09 17.31 -28.41
C VAL A 464 6.23 15.80 -28.59
N ILE A 465 5.17 15.06 -28.27
CA ILE A 465 5.11 13.60 -28.47
C ILE A 465 5.36 13.23 -29.93
N ALA A 466 4.72 13.92 -30.88
CA ALA A 466 4.93 13.70 -32.32
C ALA A 466 6.40 13.93 -32.73
N ARG A 467 7.02 15.03 -32.28
CA ARG A 467 8.44 15.32 -32.55
C ARG A 467 9.37 14.20 -32.05
N HIS A 468 9.16 13.70 -30.84
CA HIS A 468 9.97 12.61 -30.30
C HIS A 468 9.78 11.30 -31.08
N ILE A 469 8.56 11.03 -31.57
CA ILE A 469 8.32 9.91 -32.47
C ILE A 469 9.05 10.11 -33.80
N GLU A 470 8.97 11.30 -34.42
CA GLU A 470 9.65 11.62 -35.68
C GLU A 470 11.19 11.42 -35.59
N GLN A 471 11.79 11.69 -34.43
CA GLN A 471 13.22 11.50 -34.19
C GLN A 471 13.65 10.03 -34.06
N GLU A 472 12.77 9.13 -33.60
CA GLU A 472 13.13 7.72 -33.28
C GLU A 472 12.49 6.67 -34.21
N LEU A 473 11.32 6.96 -34.77
CA LEU A 473 10.58 6.05 -35.66
C LEU A 473 11.34 5.66 -36.94
N PRO A 474 12.22 6.49 -37.54
CA PRO A 474 13.09 6.04 -38.63
C PRO A 474 13.95 4.82 -38.27
N PHE A 475 14.49 4.75 -37.03
CA PHE A 475 15.29 3.60 -36.61
C PHE A 475 14.42 2.36 -36.34
N MET A 476 13.21 2.56 -35.81
CA MET A 476 12.26 1.47 -35.51
C MET A 476 11.53 0.92 -36.75
N SER A 477 11.47 1.68 -37.85
CA SER A 477 10.77 1.30 -39.09
C SER A 477 11.61 0.49 -40.07
N THR A 478 12.86 0.15 -39.73
CA THR A 478 13.81 -0.51 -40.63
C THR A 478 13.32 -1.84 -41.20
N GLU A 479 12.67 -2.72 -40.41
CA GLU A 479 12.07 -3.97 -40.94
C GLU A 479 10.86 -3.69 -41.85
N ASN A 480 10.03 -2.66 -41.56
CA ASN A 480 8.92 -2.28 -42.44
C ASN A 480 9.43 -1.80 -43.81
N ILE A 481 10.54 -1.06 -43.81
CA ILE A 481 11.22 -0.56 -45.03
C ILE A 481 11.83 -1.74 -45.82
N ILE A 482 12.48 -2.69 -45.13
CA ILE A 482 12.98 -3.94 -45.75
C ILE A 482 11.83 -4.74 -46.37
N MET A 483 10.71 -4.92 -45.66
CA MET A 483 9.52 -5.61 -46.16
C MET A 483 8.93 -4.92 -47.40
N ALA A 484 8.90 -3.59 -47.44
CA ALA A 484 8.43 -2.84 -48.61
C ALA A 484 9.35 -3.03 -49.82
N MET A 485 10.68 -2.99 -49.63
CA MET A 485 11.65 -3.27 -50.69
C MET A 485 11.53 -4.69 -51.24
N VAL A 486 11.36 -5.70 -50.37
CA VAL A 486 11.16 -7.09 -50.80
C VAL A 486 9.85 -7.25 -51.60
N LYS A 487 8.76 -6.59 -51.19
CA LYS A 487 7.50 -6.58 -51.97
C LYS A 487 7.65 -5.88 -53.33
N ALA A 488 8.56 -4.92 -53.45
CA ALA A 488 8.90 -4.27 -54.71
C ALA A 488 9.91 -5.07 -55.57
N GLY A 489 10.27 -6.31 -55.16
CA GLY A 489 11.17 -7.20 -55.91
C GLY A 489 12.65 -7.13 -55.49
N GLY A 490 12.99 -6.37 -54.44
CA GLY A 490 14.35 -6.22 -53.94
C GLY A 490 14.86 -7.41 -53.12
N ASN A 491 16.18 -7.57 -53.02
CA ASN A 491 16.82 -8.60 -52.20
C ASN A 491 16.82 -8.19 -50.71
N ARG A 492 16.29 -9.06 -49.83
CA ARG A 492 16.20 -8.79 -48.38
C ARG A 492 17.57 -8.52 -47.73
N GLN A 493 18.58 -9.31 -48.08
CA GLN A 493 19.89 -9.26 -47.43
C GLN A 493 20.69 -8.01 -47.84
N GLU A 494 20.62 -7.65 -49.12
CA GLU A 494 21.20 -6.42 -49.65
C GLU A 494 20.52 -5.18 -49.05
N CYS A 495 19.18 -5.18 -48.99
CA CYS A 495 18.41 -4.10 -48.39
C CYS A 495 18.74 -3.92 -46.91
N HIS A 496 18.85 -5.02 -46.16
CA HIS A 496 19.26 -5.00 -44.76
C HIS A 496 20.66 -4.39 -44.58
N GLU A 497 21.64 -4.76 -45.41
CA GLU A 497 22.99 -4.21 -45.29
C GLU A 497 23.05 -2.72 -45.65
N LYS A 498 22.36 -2.29 -46.71
CA LYS A 498 22.25 -0.87 -47.06
C LYS A 498 21.59 -0.05 -45.95
N ILE A 499 20.43 -0.48 -45.44
CA ILE A 499 19.74 0.27 -44.38
C ILE A 499 20.54 0.25 -43.06
N ARG A 500 21.31 -0.81 -42.77
CA ARG A 500 22.24 -0.87 -41.63
C ARG A 500 23.31 0.22 -41.73
N VAL A 501 23.94 0.39 -42.89
CA VAL A 501 24.96 1.43 -43.12
C VAL A 501 24.36 2.82 -42.98
N LEU A 502 23.21 3.11 -43.60
CA LEU A 502 22.54 4.41 -43.48
C LEU A 502 22.09 4.69 -42.03
N SER A 503 21.61 3.68 -41.30
CA SER A 503 21.22 3.81 -39.90
C SER A 503 22.41 4.10 -38.99
N GLN A 504 23.58 3.51 -39.26
CA GLN A 504 24.81 3.81 -38.53
C GLN A 504 25.30 5.24 -38.77
N GLN A 505 25.16 5.75 -40.00
CA GLN A 505 25.49 7.14 -40.32
C GLN A 505 24.55 8.13 -39.61
N ALA A 506 23.23 7.92 -39.71
CA ALA A 506 22.25 8.77 -39.04
C ALA A 506 22.39 8.73 -37.50
N ALA A 507 22.68 7.55 -36.93
CA ALA A 507 22.96 7.41 -35.50
C ALA A 507 24.28 8.10 -35.08
N ALA A 508 25.26 8.22 -35.98
CA ALA A 508 26.47 9.00 -35.74
C ALA A 508 26.18 10.51 -35.74
N VAL A 509 25.39 11.02 -36.68
CA VAL A 509 24.93 12.43 -36.69
C VAL A 509 24.22 12.78 -35.38
N VAL A 510 23.26 11.96 -34.95
CA VAL A 510 22.52 12.20 -33.70
C VAL A 510 23.45 12.16 -32.47
N LYS A 511 24.39 11.22 -32.39
CA LYS A 511 25.18 10.96 -31.16
C LYS A 511 26.52 11.69 -31.09
N GLN A 512 27.12 12.04 -32.22
CA GLN A 512 28.44 12.68 -32.30
C GLN A 512 28.34 14.16 -32.69
N GLU A 513 27.35 14.54 -33.50
CA GLU A 513 27.19 15.90 -34.02
C GLU A 513 26.02 16.65 -33.32
N GLY A 514 25.10 15.93 -32.69
CA GLY A 514 23.92 16.50 -32.03
C GLY A 514 22.83 16.97 -33.00
N GLY A 515 22.85 16.47 -34.24
CA GLY A 515 21.85 16.77 -35.27
C GLY A 515 20.54 15.99 -35.11
N ASP A 516 19.50 16.40 -35.84
CA ASP A 516 18.27 15.61 -35.99
C ASP A 516 18.51 14.33 -36.81
N ASN A 517 17.62 13.34 -36.66
CA ASN A 517 17.72 12.07 -37.37
C ASN A 517 17.46 12.22 -38.88
N ASP A 518 18.50 12.04 -39.69
CA ASP A 518 18.45 12.22 -41.15
C ASP A 518 18.27 10.91 -41.95
N LEU A 519 17.99 9.77 -41.28
CA LEU A 519 17.90 8.46 -41.94
C LEU A 519 16.91 8.43 -43.11
N ILE A 520 15.76 9.10 -43.00
CA ILE A 520 14.77 9.15 -44.09
C ILE A 520 15.25 10.01 -45.26
N ALA A 521 16.00 11.08 -44.99
CA ALA A 521 16.64 11.87 -46.05
C ALA A 521 17.71 11.04 -46.78
N ARG A 522 18.52 10.26 -46.04
CA ARG A 522 19.50 9.32 -46.62
C ARG A 522 18.83 8.25 -47.49
N ILE A 523 17.72 7.67 -47.05
CA ILE A 523 16.93 6.69 -47.81
C ILE A 523 16.29 7.30 -49.07
N ARG A 524 15.83 8.55 -49.01
CA ARG A 524 15.35 9.28 -50.20
C ARG A 524 16.50 9.63 -51.18
N ALA A 525 17.73 9.79 -50.70
CA ALA A 525 18.89 10.11 -51.52
C ALA A 525 19.59 8.88 -52.15
N ASP A 526 19.57 7.70 -51.52
CA ASP A 526 20.14 6.47 -52.11
C ASP A 526 19.20 5.88 -53.19
N PRO A 527 19.64 5.81 -54.46
CA PRO A 527 18.81 5.32 -55.57
C PRO A 527 18.28 3.89 -55.39
N TYR A 528 18.90 3.07 -54.53
CA TYR A 528 18.43 1.73 -54.22
C TYR A 528 16.99 1.69 -53.70
N PHE A 529 16.58 2.69 -52.92
CA PHE A 529 15.24 2.73 -52.29
C PHE A 529 14.18 3.40 -53.17
N SER A 530 14.51 3.80 -54.41
CA SER A 530 13.56 4.41 -55.36
C SER A 530 12.22 3.68 -55.47
N PRO A 531 12.13 2.33 -55.48
CA PRO A 531 10.85 1.60 -55.59
C PRO A 531 9.87 1.85 -54.44
N ILE A 532 10.33 2.35 -53.29
CA ILE A 532 9.50 2.62 -52.10
C ILE A 532 9.39 4.09 -51.74
N HIS A 533 10.00 5.01 -52.49
CA HIS A 533 9.99 6.46 -52.16
C HIS A 533 8.57 7.03 -51.99
N GLY A 534 7.62 6.59 -52.82
CA GLY A 534 6.20 6.95 -52.71
C GLY A 534 5.42 6.24 -51.60
N GLN A 535 6.04 5.33 -50.85
CA GLN A 535 5.46 4.61 -49.72
C GLN A 535 6.01 5.10 -48.37
N LEU A 536 7.11 5.85 -48.34
CA LEU A 536 7.84 6.20 -47.10
C LEU A 536 6.98 6.90 -46.05
N GLU A 537 6.10 7.83 -46.46
CA GLU A 537 5.18 8.51 -45.54
C GLU A 537 4.21 7.52 -44.87
N THR A 538 3.58 6.64 -45.64
CA THR A 538 2.70 5.58 -45.13
C THR A 538 3.44 4.56 -44.27
N LEU A 539 4.70 4.24 -44.59
CA LEU A 539 5.55 3.32 -43.82
C LEU A 539 6.04 3.91 -42.48
N LEU A 540 5.94 5.23 -42.32
CA LEU A 540 6.31 5.98 -41.12
C LEU A 540 5.07 6.51 -40.35
N GLU A 541 3.86 6.14 -40.76
CA GLU A 541 2.62 6.55 -40.09
C GLU A 541 2.56 6.01 -38.65
N PRO A 542 2.68 6.85 -37.60
CA PRO A 542 2.88 6.40 -36.22
C PRO A 542 1.75 5.52 -35.69
N THR A 543 0.51 5.74 -36.14
CA THR A 543 -0.63 4.92 -35.70
C THR A 543 -0.46 3.44 -36.04
N SER A 544 0.21 3.12 -37.16
CA SER A 544 0.49 1.73 -37.59
C SER A 544 1.45 0.97 -36.67
N PHE A 545 2.27 1.67 -35.88
CA PHE A 545 3.24 1.08 -34.96
C PHE A 545 2.70 0.86 -33.54
N THR A 546 1.44 1.23 -33.25
CA THR A 546 0.85 1.09 -31.90
C THR A 546 0.24 -0.29 -31.61
N GLY A 547 0.28 -1.21 -32.59
CA GLY A 547 -0.17 -2.59 -32.45
C GLY A 547 -1.66 -2.69 -32.03
N ARG A 548 -1.91 -3.26 -30.85
CA ARG A 548 -3.27 -3.43 -30.28
C ARG A 548 -3.59 -2.46 -29.13
N ALA A 549 -2.83 -1.38 -28.99
CA ALA A 549 -2.86 -0.53 -27.80
C ALA A 549 -4.27 0.00 -27.47
N SER A 550 -5.00 0.55 -28.44
CA SER A 550 -6.33 1.14 -28.20
C SER A 550 -7.41 0.09 -27.92
N GLN A 551 -7.37 -1.08 -28.57
CA GLN A 551 -8.31 -2.17 -28.27
C GLN A 551 -8.02 -2.80 -26.90
N GLN A 552 -6.76 -2.84 -26.46
CA GLN A 552 -6.38 -3.25 -25.11
C GLN A 552 -6.94 -2.28 -24.06
N VAL A 553 -6.83 -0.96 -24.28
CA VAL A 553 -7.46 0.06 -23.40
C VAL A 553 -8.97 -0.18 -23.30
N ALA A 554 -9.66 -0.25 -24.44
CA ALA A 554 -11.11 -0.42 -24.46
C ALA A 554 -11.56 -1.71 -23.76
N ARG A 555 -10.84 -2.82 -23.95
CA ARG A 555 -11.14 -4.10 -23.31
C ARG A 555 -10.94 -4.04 -21.78
N PHE A 556 -9.77 -3.60 -21.33
CA PHE A 556 -9.42 -3.51 -19.92
C PHE A 556 -10.37 -2.59 -19.13
N LEU A 557 -10.71 -1.41 -19.69
CA LEU A 557 -11.65 -0.51 -19.05
C LEU A 557 -13.04 -1.12 -18.87
N ASN A 558 -13.52 -1.90 -19.85
CA ASN A 558 -14.85 -2.51 -19.82
C ASN A 558 -14.92 -3.81 -18.98
N GLU A 559 -13.91 -4.68 -19.05
CA GLU A 559 -13.92 -6.00 -18.41
C GLU A 559 -13.45 -5.97 -16.94
N GLU A 560 -12.57 -5.02 -16.57
CA GLU A 560 -11.93 -5.01 -15.24
C GLU A 560 -12.23 -3.71 -14.46
N VAL A 561 -12.03 -2.55 -15.07
CA VAL A 561 -12.09 -1.26 -14.34
C VAL A 561 -13.51 -0.83 -14.01
N ILE A 562 -14.41 -0.78 -15.01
CA ILE A 562 -15.80 -0.36 -14.79
C ILE A 562 -16.51 -1.24 -13.74
N PRO A 563 -16.40 -2.60 -13.77
CA PRO A 563 -16.96 -3.45 -12.73
C PRO A 563 -16.43 -3.14 -11.32
N ALA A 564 -15.12 -2.92 -11.15
CA ALA A 564 -14.52 -2.59 -9.86
C ALA A 564 -15.00 -1.23 -9.29
N LEU A 565 -15.43 -0.30 -10.15
CA LEU A 565 -15.93 1.02 -9.74
C LEU A 565 -17.43 1.06 -9.39
N VAL A 566 -18.20 0.02 -9.73
CA VAL A 566 -19.67 -0.02 -9.47
C VAL A 566 -20.02 0.28 -8.00
N PRO A 567 -19.35 -0.28 -6.97
CA PRO A 567 -19.69 -0.01 -5.57
C PRO A 567 -19.48 1.45 -5.13
N TYR A 568 -18.74 2.25 -5.91
CA TYR A 568 -18.30 3.60 -5.54
C TYR A 568 -18.99 4.72 -6.32
N GLN A 569 -19.86 4.42 -7.29
CA GLN A 569 -20.46 5.42 -8.20
C GLN A 569 -21.11 6.62 -7.48
N SER A 570 -21.79 6.39 -6.35
CA SER A 570 -22.42 7.46 -5.54
C SER A 570 -21.43 8.32 -4.73
N LYS A 571 -20.13 7.97 -4.70
CA LYS A 571 -19.09 8.60 -3.88
C LYS A 571 -17.97 9.28 -4.68
N MET A 572 -17.92 9.10 -6.01
CA MET A 572 -16.83 9.63 -6.87
C MET A 572 -16.98 11.11 -7.31
N GLY A 573 -17.97 11.81 -6.78
CA GLY A 573 -18.26 13.22 -7.11
C GLY A 573 -17.43 14.26 -6.34
N VAL A 574 -16.67 13.86 -5.33
CA VAL A 574 -15.88 14.77 -4.49
C VAL A 574 -14.62 15.22 -5.26
N LYS A 575 -14.47 16.54 -5.47
CA LYS A 575 -13.22 17.15 -5.94
C LYS A 575 -12.27 17.39 -4.77
N ILE A 576 -10.96 17.40 -5.05
CA ILE A 576 -9.94 17.66 -4.03
C ILE A 576 -9.16 18.92 -4.37
N GLU A 577 -9.37 19.95 -3.55
CA GLU A 577 -8.58 21.18 -3.53
C GLU A 577 -7.31 20.96 -2.69
N LEU A 578 -6.16 21.36 -3.23
CA LEU A 578 -4.90 21.38 -2.49
C LEU A 578 -4.64 22.81 -2.02
N SER A 579 -4.54 23.00 -0.71
CA SER A 579 -4.35 24.31 -0.08
C SER A 579 -2.88 24.76 0.03
N LEU A 580 -1.92 24.03 -0.60
CA LEU A 580 -0.48 24.10 -0.32
C LEU A 580 0.48 23.64 -1.42
#